data_AF-A0A8S0PDQ8-F1
#
_entry.id   AF-A0A8S0PDQ8-F1
#
_cell.length_a   1.000
_cell.length_b   1.000
_cell.length_c   1.000
_cell.angle_alpha   90.00
_cell.angle_beta   90.00
_cell.angle_gamma   90.00
#
_symmetry.space_group_name_H-M   'P 1'
#
loop_
_entity.id
_entity.type
_entity.pdbx_description
1 polymer ?
#
loop_
_entity_poly.entity_id
_entity_poly.type
_entity_poly.pdbx_seq_one_letter_code
_entity_poly.pdbx_strand_id
1 'polypeptide(L)'
;MAKFLHFLLLYIVVTMLLYSSQAQNSQQDYLDAHNAARAQVGVGPMTWDDNVATFAQNYANQRIGDCNLIHSSNRPYGENLAKGSGDFTGRAAVDLWVAEKGNYDPSSNSCIGGECLHYTQVVWRNSAQNSQQDYLDAHNAARAQVGVGPMTWDDNVATYAQNYAKQRIGDCNLIHSSNGPYGENLAKGSGDFTGRAAVDLWVAEKGNYDPSSNSCIGGECLHYTQVVWRNSVRLGCARVQCNDGWWFVSCNYDPPGNIVGQHPY
;
A
#
# COMPACT_ATOMS: atom_id res chain seq x y z
N MET A 1 -40.80 41.83 -44.90
CA MET A 1 -39.61 41.64 -44.03
C MET A 1 -40.10 41.25 -42.65
N ALA A 2 -39.85 39.99 -42.28
CA ALA A 2 -40.23 39.40 -41.01
C ALA A 2 -39.19 39.71 -39.93
N LYS A 3 -39.63 39.95 -38.68
CA LYS A 3 -38.81 39.64 -37.49
C LYS A 3 -39.72 39.07 -36.40
N PHE A 4 -39.51 37.79 -36.15
CA PHE A 4 -40.07 37.00 -35.06
C PHE A 4 -39.67 37.59 -33.70
N LEU A 5 -40.66 37.85 -32.85
CA LEU A 5 -40.46 38.11 -31.43
C LEU A 5 -40.28 36.74 -30.75
N HIS A 6 -39.05 36.42 -30.33
CA HIS A 6 -38.76 35.21 -29.58
C HIS A 6 -39.37 35.30 -28.18
N PHE A 7 -40.32 34.42 -27.88
CA PHE A 7 -40.73 34.09 -26.52
C PHE A 7 -39.54 33.42 -25.81
N LEU A 8 -38.95 34.11 -24.83
CA LEU A 8 -38.00 33.51 -23.91
C LEU A 8 -38.82 32.68 -22.89
N LEU A 9 -39.02 31.40 -23.18
CA LEU A 9 -39.52 30.42 -22.21
C LEU A 9 -38.47 30.27 -21.11
N LEU A 10 -38.73 30.88 -19.96
CA LEU A 10 -37.98 30.68 -18.73
C LEU A 10 -38.25 29.23 -18.26
N TYR A 11 -37.46 28.27 -18.74
CA TYR A 11 -37.38 26.94 -18.14
C TYR A 11 -36.70 27.10 -16.78
N ILE A 12 -37.50 27.35 -15.74
CA ILE A 12 -37.07 27.14 -14.36
C ILE A 12 -36.96 25.63 -14.20
N VAL A 13 -35.77 25.10 -14.51
CA VAL A 13 -35.38 23.77 -14.03
C VAL A 13 -35.20 23.91 -12.53
N VAL A 14 -36.28 23.70 -11.78
CA VAL A 14 -36.19 23.35 -10.37
C VAL A 14 -35.58 21.96 -10.33
N THR A 15 -34.25 21.88 -10.42
CA THR A 15 -33.51 20.70 -9.96
C THR A 15 -33.82 20.58 -8.48
N MET A 16 -34.73 19.67 -8.16
CA MET A 16 -34.94 19.19 -6.80
C MET A 16 -33.59 18.88 -6.18
N LEU A 17 -33.16 19.71 -5.23
CA LEU A 17 -32.21 19.30 -4.19
C LEU A 17 -32.96 18.35 -3.24
N LEU A 18 -33.30 17.17 -3.76
CA LEU A 18 -33.46 15.99 -2.94
C LEU A 18 -32.04 15.50 -2.69
N TYR A 19 -31.43 16.06 -1.64
CA TYR A 19 -30.15 15.57 -1.13
C TYR A 19 -30.26 14.07 -0.88
N SER A 20 -29.36 13.36 -1.51
CA SER A 20 -29.25 11.91 -1.60
C SER A 20 -28.97 11.29 -0.23
N SER A 21 -29.99 11.06 0.61
CA SER A 21 -29.81 10.26 1.84
C SER A 21 -29.63 8.75 1.56
N GLN A 22 -29.59 8.34 0.28
CA GLN A 22 -29.40 6.96 -0.18
C GLN A 22 -28.02 6.69 -0.79
N ALA A 23 -27.11 7.68 -0.89
CA ALA A 23 -25.88 7.59 -1.69
C ALA A 23 -24.59 7.32 -0.88
N GLN A 24 -24.67 6.67 0.30
CA GLN A 24 -23.50 6.40 1.16
C GLN A 24 -23.40 4.96 1.67
N ASN A 25 -24.12 4.04 1.03
CA ASN A 25 -24.15 2.61 1.35
C ASN A 25 -23.69 1.74 0.16
N SER A 26 -23.15 2.35 -0.90
CA SER A 26 -22.60 1.60 -2.02
C SER A 26 -21.23 1.01 -1.66
N GLN A 27 -20.83 -0.04 -2.38
CA GLN A 27 -19.48 -0.60 -2.31
C GLN A 27 -18.39 0.48 -2.38
N GLN A 28 -18.56 1.47 -3.28
CA GLN A 28 -17.56 2.51 -3.47
C GLN A 28 -17.48 3.44 -2.25
N ASP A 29 -18.59 3.72 -1.58
CA ASP A 29 -18.60 4.58 -0.39
C ASP A 29 -17.78 3.99 0.75
N TYR A 30 -17.87 2.68 0.95
CA TYR A 30 -17.02 1.96 1.90
C TYR A 30 -15.55 2.01 1.47
N LEU A 31 -15.24 1.67 0.21
CA LEU A 31 -13.86 1.63 -0.28
C LEU A 31 -13.19 3.00 -0.22
N ASP A 32 -13.86 4.06 -0.67
CA ASP A 32 -13.32 5.41 -0.70
C ASP A 32 -12.97 5.91 0.70
N ALA A 33 -13.83 5.63 1.68
CA ALA A 33 -13.60 6.01 3.07
C ALA A 33 -12.37 5.30 3.66
N HIS A 34 -12.28 3.97 3.48
CA HIS A 34 -11.13 3.22 3.97
C HIS A 34 -9.85 3.62 3.24
N ASN A 35 -9.89 3.73 1.92
CA ASN A 35 -8.71 4.03 1.11
C ASN A 35 -8.19 5.44 1.33
N ALA A 36 -9.08 6.41 1.61
CA ALA A 36 -8.68 7.73 2.06
C ALA A 36 -7.93 7.69 3.40
N ALA A 37 -8.41 6.92 4.38
CA ALA A 37 -7.73 6.76 5.66
C ALA A 37 -6.38 6.02 5.52
N ARG A 38 -6.34 4.96 4.72
CA ARG A 38 -5.12 4.17 4.45
C ARG A 38 -4.05 4.98 3.74
N ALA A 39 -4.43 5.81 2.77
CA ALA A 39 -3.51 6.70 2.07
C ALA A 39 -2.84 7.71 3.00
N GLN A 40 -3.55 8.23 4.02
CA GLN A 40 -2.98 9.17 5.01
C GLN A 40 -1.80 8.58 5.78
N VAL A 41 -1.74 7.25 5.92
CA VAL A 41 -0.67 6.53 6.63
C VAL A 41 0.18 5.66 5.70
N GLY A 42 0.13 5.91 4.38
CA GLY A 42 0.97 5.22 3.39
C GLY A 42 0.67 3.73 3.25
N VAL A 43 -0.55 3.31 3.55
CA VAL A 43 -1.02 1.94 3.37
C VAL A 43 -1.77 1.84 2.04
N GLY A 44 -1.46 0.81 1.24
CA GLY A 44 -2.05 0.62 -0.08
C GLY A 44 -3.58 0.46 -0.03
N PRO A 45 -4.30 0.83 -1.11
CA PRO A 45 -5.75 0.76 -1.16
C PRO A 45 -6.25 -0.69 -1.10
N MET A 46 -7.44 -0.88 -0.54
CA MET A 46 -8.20 -2.12 -0.61
C MET A 46 -9.08 -2.14 -1.85
N THR A 47 -9.34 -3.34 -2.33
CA THR A 47 -10.36 -3.64 -3.33
C THR A 47 -11.53 -4.35 -2.67
N TRP A 48 -12.71 -4.26 -3.27
CA TRP A 48 -13.88 -4.98 -2.79
C TRP A 48 -13.77 -6.48 -3.10
N ASP A 49 -14.30 -7.30 -2.21
CA ASP A 49 -14.45 -8.73 -2.41
C ASP A 49 -15.90 -9.12 -2.09
N ASP A 50 -16.58 -9.71 -3.07
CA ASP A 50 -18.00 -10.05 -2.96
C ASP A 50 -18.28 -11.16 -1.93
N ASN A 51 -17.32 -12.04 -1.66
CA ASN A 51 -17.48 -13.07 -0.64
C ASN A 51 -17.43 -12.47 0.78
N VAL A 52 -16.49 -11.55 1.01
CA VAL A 52 -16.39 -10.81 2.27
C VAL A 52 -17.64 -9.95 2.49
N ALA A 53 -18.09 -9.23 1.46
CA ALA A 53 -19.28 -8.41 1.52
C ALA A 53 -20.54 -9.26 1.80
N THR A 54 -20.68 -10.40 1.13
CA THR A 54 -21.79 -11.34 1.35
C THR A 54 -21.78 -11.87 2.78
N PHE A 55 -20.62 -12.24 3.31
CA PHE A 55 -20.47 -12.66 4.70
C PHE A 55 -20.92 -11.56 5.67
N ALA A 56 -20.41 -10.34 5.49
CA ALA A 56 -20.73 -9.19 6.34
C ALA A 56 -22.24 -8.87 6.30
N GLN A 57 -22.84 -8.85 5.11
CA GLN A 57 -24.28 -8.60 4.96
C GLN A 57 -25.12 -9.69 5.62
N ASN A 58 -24.75 -10.96 5.43
CA ASN A 58 -25.44 -12.08 6.09
C ASN A 58 -25.36 -12.00 7.60
N TYR A 59 -24.21 -11.58 8.15
CA TYR A 59 -24.06 -11.40 9.59
C TYR A 59 -24.86 -10.20 10.12
N ALA A 60 -24.83 -9.07 9.42
CA ALA A 60 -25.67 -7.91 9.77
C ALA A 60 -27.16 -8.26 9.79
N ASN A 61 -27.62 -9.07 8.83
CA ASN A 61 -29.00 -9.56 8.77
C ASN A 61 -29.39 -10.41 9.99
N GLN A 62 -28.45 -11.16 10.59
CA GLN A 62 -28.69 -11.92 11.82
C GLN A 62 -28.94 -11.03 13.05
N ARG A 63 -28.54 -9.76 12.99
CA ARG A 63 -28.65 -8.79 14.10
C ARG A 63 -29.82 -7.80 13.93
N ILE A 64 -30.66 -7.95 12.89
CA ILE A 64 -31.81 -7.06 12.65
C ILE A 64 -32.75 -6.95 13.86
N GLY A 65 -32.90 -8.02 14.65
CA GLY A 65 -33.81 -8.05 15.79
C GLY A 65 -33.30 -7.34 17.05
N ASP A 66 -31.97 -7.17 17.20
CA ASP A 66 -31.37 -6.68 18.44
C ASP A 66 -30.35 -5.54 18.27
N CYS A 67 -29.74 -5.41 17.08
CA CYS A 67 -28.64 -4.51 16.77
C CYS A 67 -27.50 -4.57 17.80
N ASN A 68 -27.23 -5.75 18.36
CA ASN A 68 -26.15 -5.95 19.31
C ASN A 68 -24.80 -6.01 18.58
N LEU A 69 -23.80 -5.30 19.11
CA LEU A 69 -22.42 -5.31 18.62
C LEU A 69 -21.66 -6.51 19.17
N ILE A 70 -22.15 -7.70 18.82
CA ILE A 70 -21.49 -8.97 19.13
C ILE A 70 -20.79 -9.40 17.87
N HIS A 71 -19.57 -9.85 17.99
CA HIS A 71 -18.82 -10.34 16.85
C HIS A 71 -19.26 -11.73 16.39
N SER A 72 -19.07 -12.03 15.10
CA SER A 72 -19.35 -13.37 14.56
C SER A 72 -18.47 -14.44 15.24
N SER A 73 -19.03 -15.63 15.43
CA SER A 73 -18.36 -16.75 16.13
C SER A 73 -17.44 -17.56 15.24
N ASN A 74 -17.71 -17.60 13.93
CA ASN A 74 -16.84 -18.18 12.92
C ASN A 74 -16.27 -17.01 12.10
N ARG A 75 -15.07 -16.52 12.45
CA ARG A 75 -14.45 -15.32 11.86
C ARG A 75 -13.37 -15.70 10.83
N PRO A 76 -13.74 -16.02 9.57
CA PRO A 76 -12.75 -16.17 8.51
C PRO A 76 -12.11 -14.82 8.12
N TYR A 77 -12.72 -13.69 8.53
CA TYR A 77 -12.28 -12.33 8.22
C TYR A 77 -12.14 -11.49 9.50
N GLY A 78 -11.35 -10.41 9.43
CA GLY A 78 -11.38 -9.34 10.43
C GLY A 78 -12.72 -8.61 10.40
N GLU A 79 -13.19 -8.10 11.54
CA GLU A 79 -14.54 -7.57 11.69
C GLU A 79 -14.55 -6.32 12.56
N ASN A 80 -15.04 -5.21 12.00
CA ASN A 80 -15.43 -4.03 12.74
C ASN A 80 -16.96 -3.94 12.74
N LEU A 81 -17.55 -3.59 13.89
CA LEU A 81 -18.99 -3.43 14.02
C LEU A 81 -19.30 -2.00 14.45
N ALA A 82 -20.40 -1.45 13.94
CA ALA A 82 -20.90 -0.16 14.37
C ALA A 82 -22.43 -0.19 14.35
N LYS A 83 -23.03 0.64 15.19
CA LYS A 83 -24.47 0.93 15.16
C LYS A 83 -24.70 2.41 15.36
N GLY A 84 -25.76 2.90 14.75
CA GLY A 84 -26.26 4.26 14.93
C GLY A 84 -27.77 4.28 14.76
N SER A 85 -28.37 5.45 14.99
CA SER A 85 -29.79 5.70 14.78
C SER A 85 -30.01 6.66 13.60
N GLY A 86 -31.23 6.68 13.06
CA GLY A 86 -31.58 7.54 11.92
C GLY A 86 -30.88 7.12 10.62
N ASP A 87 -30.36 8.09 9.88
CA ASP A 87 -29.67 7.90 8.59
C ASP A 87 -28.22 7.40 8.77
N PHE A 88 -27.99 6.42 9.64
CA PHE A 88 -26.66 5.88 9.89
C PHE A 88 -26.18 5.07 8.67
N THR A 89 -25.21 5.62 7.94
CA THR A 89 -24.70 5.04 6.69
C THR A 89 -23.46 4.19 6.90
N GLY A 90 -23.15 3.34 5.93
CA GLY A 90 -21.92 2.58 5.85
C GLY A 90 -20.69 3.46 5.87
N ARG A 91 -20.73 4.58 5.14
CA ARG A 91 -19.70 5.61 5.23
C ARG A 91 -19.53 6.16 6.66
N ALA A 92 -20.63 6.48 7.34
CA ALA A 92 -20.59 6.97 8.71
C ALA A 92 -19.98 5.94 9.69
N ALA A 93 -20.22 4.64 9.47
CA ALA A 93 -19.56 3.59 10.24
C ALA A 93 -18.03 3.62 10.05
N VAL A 94 -17.55 3.75 8.81
CA VAL A 94 -16.10 3.86 8.54
C VAL A 94 -15.51 5.12 9.16
N ASP A 95 -16.17 6.26 9.04
CA ASP A 95 -15.70 7.51 9.63
C ASP A 95 -15.63 7.42 11.17
N LEU A 96 -16.55 6.71 11.82
CA LEU A 96 -16.50 6.41 13.26
C LEU A 96 -15.26 5.58 13.63
N TRP A 97 -14.99 4.50 12.90
CA TRP A 97 -13.81 3.67 13.14
C TRP A 97 -12.51 4.47 12.92
N VAL A 98 -12.48 5.33 11.89
CA VAL A 98 -11.32 6.18 11.59
C VAL A 98 -11.11 7.27 12.64
N ALA A 99 -12.17 7.74 13.30
CA ALA A 99 -12.06 8.76 14.35
C ALA A 99 -11.21 8.31 15.54
N GLU A 100 -11.09 7.00 15.78
CA GLU A 100 -10.22 6.46 16.84
C GLU A 100 -8.73 6.68 16.59
N LYS A 101 -8.32 7.20 15.42
CA LYS A 101 -6.93 7.56 15.13
C LYS A 101 -6.28 8.45 16.18
N GLY A 102 -7.06 9.30 16.86
CA GLY A 102 -6.57 10.16 17.93
C GLY A 102 -6.11 9.39 19.16
N ASN A 103 -6.55 8.14 19.30
CA ASN A 103 -6.19 7.23 20.38
C ASN A 103 -5.08 6.25 19.95
N TYR A 104 -4.47 6.37 18.76
CA TYR A 104 -3.43 5.45 18.31
C TYR A 104 -2.06 6.13 18.28
N ASP A 105 -1.07 5.52 18.92
CA ASP A 105 0.33 5.91 18.80
C ASP A 105 1.04 5.08 17.73
N PRO A 106 1.43 5.69 16.60
CA PRO A 106 2.19 4.99 15.57
C PRO A 106 3.63 4.68 15.99
N SER A 107 4.18 5.37 17.01
CA SER A 107 5.57 5.17 17.46
C SER A 107 5.73 3.95 18.38
N SER A 108 4.74 3.70 19.24
CA SER A 108 4.72 2.55 20.15
C SER A 108 3.80 1.41 19.68
N ASN A 109 3.07 1.62 18.57
CA ASN A 109 2.08 0.70 18.04
C ASN A 109 1.03 0.28 19.10
N SER A 110 0.51 1.25 19.85
CA SER A 110 -0.42 1.00 20.95
C SER A 110 -1.54 2.03 21.02
N CYS A 111 -2.68 1.65 21.58
CA CYS A 111 -3.72 2.63 21.90
C CYS A 111 -3.33 3.47 23.13
N ILE A 112 -3.48 4.80 23.04
CA ILE A 112 -3.32 5.74 24.16
C ILE A 112 -4.69 6.31 24.51
N GLY A 113 -5.10 6.14 25.77
CA GLY A 113 -6.22 6.91 26.33
C GLY A 113 -7.62 6.53 25.81
N GLY A 114 -7.76 5.46 25.02
CA GLY A 114 -9.04 4.99 24.51
C GLY A 114 -8.92 3.75 23.61
N GLU A 115 -10.04 3.31 23.06
CA GLU A 115 -10.07 2.25 22.05
C GLU A 115 -9.53 2.80 20.71
N CYS A 116 -8.71 1.99 20.05
CA CYS A 116 -8.18 2.29 18.72
C CYS A 116 -8.22 1.08 17.77
N LEU A 117 -8.89 0.00 18.20
CA LEU A 117 -8.85 -1.28 17.51
C LEU A 117 -9.62 -1.27 16.18
N HIS A 118 -10.67 -0.45 16.06
CA HIS A 118 -11.36 -0.30 14.80
C HIS A 118 -10.50 0.50 13.82
N TYR A 119 -9.86 1.57 14.28
CA TYR A 119 -8.91 2.32 13.46
C TYR A 119 -7.76 1.44 12.99
N THR A 120 -7.10 0.72 13.92
CA THR A 120 -5.99 -0.15 13.54
C THR A 120 -6.45 -1.24 12.58
N GLN A 121 -7.68 -1.77 12.65
CA GLN A 121 -8.22 -2.68 11.64
C GLN A 121 -8.39 -2.02 10.26
N VAL A 122 -8.86 -0.75 10.19
CA VAL A 122 -9.04 0.01 8.93
C VAL A 122 -7.71 0.28 8.25
N VAL A 123 -6.74 0.78 9.03
CA VAL A 123 -5.39 1.09 8.54
C VAL A 123 -4.42 -0.05 8.74
N TRP A 124 -4.93 -1.27 9.04
CA TRP A 124 -4.07 -2.40 9.40
C TRP A 124 -3.08 -2.59 8.28
N ARG A 125 -1.82 -2.33 8.62
CA ARG A 125 -0.67 -2.80 7.87
C ARG A 125 -0.64 -4.29 8.13
N ASN A 126 -1.48 -5.03 7.41
CA ASN A 126 -1.31 -6.46 7.37
C ASN A 126 0.16 -6.66 6.98
N SER A 127 0.81 -7.60 7.64
CA SER A 127 2.22 -7.98 7.45
C SER A 127 2.52 -8.47 6.01
N ALA A 128 1.69 -8.11 5.04
CA ALA A 128 1.73 -8.33 3.62
C ALA A 128 2.16 -7.07 2.85
N GLN A 129 3.04 -6.22 3.39
CA GLN A 129 3.85 -5.27 2.58
C GLN A 129 4.97 -6.02 1.82
N ASN A 130 4.61 -7.17 1.29
CA ASN A 130 5.48 -8.17 0.69
C ASN A 130 4.89 -8.66 -0.64
N SER A 131 3.76 -8.09 -1.08
CA SER A 131 3.19 -8.38 -2.39
C SER A 131 4.08 -7.78 -3.49
N GLN A 132 3.93 -8.28 -4.71
CA GLN A 132 4.61 -7.74 -5.89
C GLN A 132 4.40 -6.22 -6.01
N GLN A 133 3.18 -5.76 -5.74
CA GLN A 133 2.80 -4.36 -5.84
C GLN A 133 3.48 -3.47 -4.78
N ASP A 134 3.70 -3.98 -3.57
CA ASP A 134 4.37 -3.19 -2.51
C ASP A 134 5.80 -2.81 -2.88
N TYR A 135 6.53 -3.74 -3.52
CA TYR A 135 7.86 -3.45 -4.06
C TYR A 135 7.75 -2.45 -5.21
N LEU A 136 6.89 -2.71 -6.20
CA LEU A 136 6.74 -1.84 -7.36
C LEU A 136 6.37 -0.41 -7.00
N ASP A 137 5.38 -0.22 -6.12
CA ASP A 137 4.90 1.10 -5.72
C ASP A 137 6.02 1.91 -5.06
N ALA A 138 6.82 1.28 -4.19
CA ALA A 138 7.93 1.92 -3.53
C ALA A 138 9.02 2.37 -4.52
N HIS A 139 9.41 1.48 -5.44
CA HIS A 139 10.40 1.79 -6.47
C HIS A 139 9.88 2.88 -7.41
N ASN A 140 8.66 2.75 -7.89
CA ASN A 140 8.06 3.67 -8.87
C ASN A 140 7.80 5.04 -8.25
N ALA A 141 7.46 5.13 -6.96
CA ALA A 141 7.41 6.40 -6.24
C ALA A 141 8.78 7.09 -6.18
N ALA A 142 9.85 6.35 -5.87
CA ALA A 142 11.22 6.91 -5.85
C ALA A 142 11.69 7.35 -7.25
N ARG A 143 11.38 6.56 -8.29
CA ARG A 143 11.71 6.87 -9.70
C ARG A 143 10.98 8.12 -10.19
N ALA A 144 9.70 8.28 -9.85
CA ALA A 144 8.91 9.45 -10.21
C ALA A 144 9.49 10.75 -9.64
N GLN A 145 10.07 10.72 -8.43
CA GLN A 145 10.71 11.90 -7.82
C GLN A 145 11.91 12.43 -8.60
N VAL A 146 12.52 11.61 -9.46
CA VAL A 146 13.69 11.97 -10.28
C VAL A 146 13.40 11.92 -11.78
N GLY A 147 12.13 11.89 -12.19
CA GLY A 147 11.75 11.90 -13.61
C GLY A 147 12.15 10.63 -14.37
N VAL A 148 12.25 9.51 -13.67
CA VAL A 148 12.51 8.19 -14.25
C VAL A 148 11.19 7.44 -14.44
N GLY A 149 11.00 6.83 -15.61
CA GLY A 149 9.79 6.07 -15.93
C GLY A 149 9.62 4.83 -15.04
N PRO A 150 8.39 4.35 -14.83
CA PRO A 150 8.14 3.21 -13.95
C PRO A 150 8.74 1.92 -14.49
N MET A 151 9.02 0.98 -13.58
CA MET A 151 9.32 -0.42 -13.88
C MET A 151 8.06 -1.29 -13.74
N THR A 152 8.07 -2.45 -14.39
CA THR A 152 7.02 -3.47 -14.31
C THR A 152 7.53 -4.73 -13.62
N TRP A 153 6.63 -5.50 -13.00
CA TRP A 153 7.01 -6.79 -12.42
C TRP A 153 7.31 -7.82 -13.51
N ASP A 154 8.32 -8.67 -13.28
CA ASP A 154 8.64 -9.82 -14.12
C ASP A 154 8.79 -11.09 -13.27
N ASP A 155 7.94 -12.08 -13.53
CA ASP A 155 7.89 -13.31 -12.73
C ASP A 155 9.14 -14.19 -12.86
N ASN A 156 9.89 -14.09 -13.97
CA ASN A 156 11.15 -14.81 -14.13
C ASN A 156 12.24 -14.17 -13.26
N VAL A 157 12.29 -12.83 -13.23
CA VAL A 157 13.21 -12.09 -12.35
C VAL A 157 12.85 -12.36 -10.88
N ALA A 158 11.57 -12.41 -10.53
CA ALA A 158 11.12 -12.71 -9.17
C ALA A 158 11.43 -14.15 -8.76
N THR A 159 11.27 -15.10 -9.68
CA THR A 159 11.66 -16.50 -9.46
C THR A 159 13.17 -16.63 -9.21
N TYR A 160 13.99 -15.87 -9.94
CA TYR A 160 15.42 -15.79 -9.68
C TYR A 160 15.72 -15.25 -8.27
N ALA A 161 15.12 -14.12 -7.90
CA ALA A 161 15.26 -13.53 -6.56
C ALA A 161 14.87 -14.52 -5.46
N GLN A 162 13.77 -15.25 -5.66
CA GLN A 162 13.26 -16.24 -4.72
C GLN A 162 14.20 -17.44 -4.55
N ASN A 163 14.75 -17.94 -5.66
CA ASN A 163 15.71 -19.04 -5.63
C ASN A 163 17.02 -18.62 -4.98
N TYR A 164 17.46 -17.39 -5.21
CA TYR A 164 18.66 -16.86 -4.56
C TYR A 164 18.45 -16.63 -3.06
N ALA A 165 17.37 -15.96 -2.67
CA ALA A 165 17.04 -15.71 -1.26
C ALA A 165 16.97 -17.01 -0.45
N LYS A 166 16.39 -18.09 -1.01
CA LYS A 166 16.35 -19.41 -0.37
C LYS A 166 17.73 -19.99 -0.04
N GLN A 167 18.76 -19.70 -0.84
CA GLN A 167 20.13 -20.15 -0.58
C GLN A 167 20.74 -19.44 0.65
N ARG A 168 20.18 -18.29 1.05
CA ARG A 168 20.67 -17.47 2.17
C ARG A 168 19.96 -17.74 3.49
N ILE A 169 18.96 -18.61 3.52
CA ILE A 169 18.22 -18.96 4.75
C ILE A 169 19.17 -19.47 5.84
N GLY A 170 20.22 -20.20 5.47
CA GLY A 170 21.15 -20.81 6.42
C GLY A 170 22.08 -19.82 7.14
N ASP A 171 22.53 -18.76 6.47
CA ASP A 171 23.54 -17.83 6.99
C ASP A 171 23.04 -16.38 7.16
N CYS A 172 21.95 -16.02 6.50
CA CYS A 172 21.36 -14.69 6.44
C CYS A 172 22.36 -13.55 6.13
N ASN A 173 23.43 -13.84 5.37
CA ASN A 173 24.45 -12.84 5.07
C ASN A 173 24.10 -12.06 3.79
N LEU A 174 24.44 -10.77 3.74
CA LEU A 174 24.25 -9.92 2.57
C LEU A 174 25.42 -10.10 1.60
N ILE A 175 25.49 -11.25 0.95
CA ILE A 175 26.46 -11.50 -0.14
C ILE A 175 25.68 -11.51 -1.45
N HIS A 176 26.18 -10.85 -2.49
CA HIS A 176 25.51 -10.81 -3.79
C HIS A 176 25.55 -12.15 -4.52
N SER A 177 24.56 -12.39 -5.38
CA SER A 177 24.57 -13.52 -6.31
C SER A 177 25.74 -13.41 -7.28
N SER A 178 26.53 -14.48 -7.39
CA SER A 178 27.68 -14.51 -8.32
C SER A 178 27.22 -14.86 -9.73
N ASN A 179 27.68 -14.09 -10.73
CA ASN A 179 27.43 -14.33 -12.16
C ASN A 179 25.94 -14.32 -12.58
N GLY A 180 25.08 -13.63 -11.82
CA GLY A 180 23.69 -13.41 -12.20
C GLY A 180 23.54 -12.45 -13.39
N PRO A 181 22.49 -12.59 -14.23
CA PRO A 181 22.27 -11.69 -15.37
C PRO A 181 21.62 -10.36 -14.96
N TYR A 182 21.23 -10.19 -13.69
CA TYR A 182 20.42 -9.08 -13.19
C TYR A 182 21.23 -8.17 -12.27
N GLY A 183 20.80 -6.90 -12.17
CA GLY A 183 21.18 -6.06 -11.04
C GLY A 183 20.57 -6.63 -9.75
N GLU A 184 21.09 -6.24 -8.59
CA GLU A 184 20.66 -6.82 -7.31
C GLU A 184 20.81 -5.83 -6.15
N ASN A 185 19.76 -5.72 -5.36
CA ASN A 185 19.82 -5.14 -4.02
C ASN A 185 19.43 -6.20 -3.00
N LEU A 186 20.15 -6.22 -1.87
CA LEU A 186 19.91 -7.12 -0.75
C LEU A 186 19.63 -6.31 0.51
N ALA A 187 18.76 -6.84 1.36
CA ALA A 187 18.52 -6.28 2.68
C ALA A 187 18.18 -7.38 3.67
N LYS A 188 18.42 -7.12 4.95
CA LYS A 188 17.92 -7.96 6.03
C LYS A 188 17.49 -7.13 7.23
N GLY A 189 16.58 -7.68 8.00
CA GLY A 189 16.11 -7.07 9.25
C GLY A 189 15.39 -8.08 10.13
N SER A 190 15.22 -7.76 11.40
CA SER A 190 14.51 -8.60 12.38
C SER A 190 13.06 -8.16 12.57
N GLY A 191 12.30 -8.91 13.37
CA GLY A 191 10.91 -8.57 13.71
C GLY A 191 10.00 -8.57 12.47
N ASP A 192 9.25 -7.48 12.29
CA ASP A 192 8.27 -7.32 11.20
C ASP A 192 8.89 -6.77 9.90
N PHE A 193 10.18 -7.00 9.63
CA PHE A 193 10.88 -6.44 8.47
C PHE A 193 10.26 -6.88 7.13
N THR A 194 9.60 -5.95 6.44
CA THR A 194 8.86 -6.19 5.20
C THR A 194 9.69 -5.92 3.95
N GLY A 195 9.20 -6.40 2.80
CA GLY A 195 9.74 -6.09 1.49
C GLY A 195 9.71 -4.60 1.19
N ARG A 196 8.61 -3.93 1.52
CA ARG A 196 8.52 -2.46 1.46
C ARG A 196 9.58 -1.78 2.30
N ALA A 197 9.80 -2.24 3.54
CA ALA A 197 10.82 -1.67 4.43
C ALA A 197 12.24 -1.81 3.84
N ALA A 198 12.53 -2.91 3.14
CA ALA A 198 13.80 -3.06 2.41
C ALA A 198 13.96 -2.02 1.29
N VAL A 199 12.90 -1.75 0.52
CA VAL A 199 12.95 -0.70 -0.51
C VAL A 199 13.10 0.68 0.12
N ASP A 200 12.36 0.99 1.17
CA ASP A 200 12.46 2.28 1.86
C ASP A 200 13.87 2.49 2.45
N LEU A 201 14.52 1.43 2.96
CA LEU A 201 15.92 1.45 3.40
C LEU A 201 16.88 1.84 2.27
N TRP A 202 16.74 1.21 1.09
CA TRP A 202 17.55 1.55 -0.07
C TRP A 202 17.28 2.97 -0.58
N VAL A 203 16.01 3.40 -0.58
CA VAL A 203 15.62 4.75 -1.02
C VAL A 203 16.17 5.83 -0.09
N ALA A 204 16.30 5.54 1.22
CA ALA A 204 16.87 6.47 2.19
C ALA A 204 18.32 6.87 1.86
N GLU A 205 19.06 6.05 1.12
CA GLU A 205 20.41 6.38 0.66
C GLU A 205 20.45 7.54 -0.36
N LYS A 206 19.30 8.03 -0.84
CA LYS A 206 19.19 9.23 -1.68
C LYS A 206 19.99 10.42 -1.13
N GLY A 207 20.01 10.60 0.19
CA GLY A 207 20.77 11.68 0.84
C GLY A 207 22.28 11.57 0.66
N ASN A 208 22.78 10.37 0.34
CA ASN A 208 24.19 10.08 0.13
C ASN A 208 24.57 10.08 -1.36
N TYR A 209 23.66 10.31 -2.31
CA TYR A 209 24.01 10.35 -3.72
C TYR A 209 24.11 11.79 -4.21
N ASP A 210 25.27 12.15 -4.78
CA ASP A 210 25.45 13.43 -5.49
C ASP A 210 25.29 13.20 -7.01
N PRO A 211 24.19 13.71 -7.63
CA PRO A 211 23.97 13.57 -9.05
C PRO A 211 24.98 14.32 -9.92
N SER A 212 25.61 15.38 -9.37
CA SER A 212 26.52 16.23 -10.13
C SER A 212 27.88 15.57 -10.36
N SER A 213 28.38 14.85 -9.36
CA SER A 213 29.63 14.09 -9.43
C SER A 213 29.44 12.61 -9.77
N ASN A 214 28.19 12.13 -9.82
CA ASN A 214 27.83 10.72 -9.99
C ASN A 214 28.52 9.81 -8.96
N SER A 215 28.51 10.22 -7.70
CA SER A 215 29.23 9.51 -6.63
C SER A 215 28.47 9.51 -5.32
N CYS A 216 28.75 8.53 -4.48
CA CYS A 216 28.27 8.54 -3.11
C CYS A 216 29.07 9.52 -2.24
N ILE A 217 28.37 10.38 -1.51
CA ILE A 217 28.90 11.35 -0.57
C ILE A 217 28.48 10.95 0.85
N GLY A 218 29.46 10.67 1.71
CA GLY A 218 29.21 10.46 3.14
C GLY A 218 28.54 9.13 3.52
N GLY A 219 28.34 8.19 2.60
CA GLY A 219 27.78 6.86 2.90
C GLY A 219 27.56 6.00 1.67
N GLU A 220 26.86 4.88 1.86
CA GLU A 220 26.39 4.02 0.77
C GLU A 220 25.28 4.72 -0.01
N CYS A 221 25.29 4.54 -1.34
CA CYS A 221 24.24 5.03 -2.23
C CYS A 221 23.90 4.08 -3.38
N LEU A 222 24.62 2.95 -3.48
CA LEU A 222 24.52 2.05 -4.62
C LEU A 222 23.18 1.30 -4.66
N HIS A 223 22.51 1.11 -3.53
CA HIS A 223 21.17 0.54 -3.54
C HIS A 223 20.17 1.55 -4.08
N TYR A 224 20.26 2.83 -3.66
CA TYR A 224 19.43 3.89 -4.22
C TYR A 224 19.63 4.04 -5.72
N THR A 225 20.87 4.13 -6.20
CA THR A 225 21.14 4.30 -7.64
C THR A 225 20.58 3.15 -8.47
N GLN A 226 20.56 1.93 -7.94
CA GLN A 226 19.91 0.79 -8.59
C GLN A 226 18.38 0.92 -8.60
N VAL A 227 17.74 1.34 -7.50
CA VAL A 227 16.28 1.57 -7.43
C VAL A 227 15.83 2.56 -8.51
N VAL A 228 16.58 3.64 -8.69
CA VAL A 228 16.26 4.70 -9.66
C VAL A 228 16.97 4.55 -11.01
N TRP A 229 17.59 3.41 -11.30
CA TRP A 229 18.32 3.20 -12.54
C TRP A 229 17.39 3.22 -13.75
N ARG A 230 17.54 4.20 -14.64
CA ARG A 230 16.63 4.48 -15.76
C ARG A 230 16.41 3.28 -16.66
N ASN A 231 17.48 2.54 -16.96
CA ASN A 231 17.42 1.44 -17.90
C ASN A 231 16.89 0.13 -17.28
N SER A 232 16.79 0.02 -15.96
CA SER A 232 16.16 -1.13 -15.31
C SER A 232 14.64 -0.97 -15.40
N VAL A 233 14.01 -1.76 -16.26
CA VAL A 233 12.57 -1.64 -16.59
C VAL A 233 11.74 -2.80 -16.04
N ARG A 234 12.39 -3.91 -15.65
CA ARG A 234 11.76 -5.07 -15.03
C ARG A 234 12.29 -5.30 -13.62
N LEU A 235 11.41 -5.62 -12.70
CA LEU A 235 11.69 -5.89 -11.29
C LEU A 235 11.15 -7.25 -10.88
N GLY A 236 11.91 -7.97 -10.08
CA GLY A 236 11.41 -9.12 -9.34
C GLY A 236 12.07 -9.22 -7.99
N CYS A 237 11.27 -9.43 -6.94
CA CYS A 237 11.74 -9.46 -5.56
C CYS A 237 11.26 -10.69 -4.81
N ALA A 238 11.97 -11.05 -3.75
CA ALA A 238 11.60 -12.11 -2.84
C ALA A 238 12.00 -11.79 -1.41
N ARG A 239 11.23 -12.33 -0.45
CA ARG A 239 11.53 -12.30 0.98
C ARG A 239 11.47 -13.70 1.55
N VAL A 240 12.44 -14.07 2.39
CA VAL A 240 12.48 -15.34 3.12
C VAL A 240 12.84 -15.11 4.58
N GLN A 241 12.40 -16.01 5.46
CA GLN A 241 12.86 -16.02 6.85
C GLN A 241 14.09 -16.93 6.96
N CYS A 242 15.16 -16.39 7.54
CA CYS A 242 16.38 -17.10 7.86
C CYS A 242 16.23 -17.96 9.13
N ASN A 243 17.14 -18.91 9.32
CA ASN A 243 17.13 -19.82 10.47
C ASN A 243 17.32 -19.12 11.83
N ASP A 244 17.94 -17.94 11.82
CA ASP A 244 18.14 -17.08 13.00
C ASP A 244 16.93 -16.18 13.31
N GLY A 245 15.82 -16.33 12.56
CA GLY A 245 14.59 -15.57 12.72
C GLY A 245 14.59 -14.21 12.01
N TRP A 246 15.70 -13.80 11.39
CA TRP A 246 15.75 -12.59 10.58
C TRP A 246 15.05 -12.79 9.23
N TRP A 247 14.63 -11.71 8.61
CA TRP A 247 14.11 -11.67 7.24
C TRP A 247 15.21 -11.22 6.29
N PHE A 248 15.31 -11.92 5.15
CA PHE A 248 16.19 -11.59 4.04
C PHE A 248 15.36 -11.21 2.82
N VAL A 249 15.70 -10.10 2.17
CA VAL A 249 15.04 -9.58 0.96
C VAL A 249 16.07 -9.48 -0.16
N SER A 250 15.70 -10.00 -1.35
CA SER A 250 16.44 -9.80 -2.60
C SER A 250 15.51 -9.16 -3.62
N CYS A 251 15.95 -8.08 -4.26
CA CYS A 251 15.30 -7.51 -5.44
C CYS A 251 16.30 -7.51 -6.60
N ASN A 252 15.86 -8.04 -7.74
CA ASN A 252 16.66 -8.14 -8.96
C ASN A 252 16.07 -7.26 -10.07
N TYR A 253 16.96 -6.69 -10.89
CA TYR A 253 16.66 -5.63 -11.86
C TYR A 253 17.14 -6.01 -13.25
N ASP A 254 16.28 -5.82 -14.26
CA ASP A 254 16.60 -6.17 -15.65
C ASP A 254 16.20 -5.05 -16.63
N PRO A 255 17.13 -4.54 -17.45
CA PRO A 255 18.59 -4.72 -17.41
C PRO A 255 19.28 -4.33 -16.08
N PRO A 256 20.50 -4.85 -15.81
CA PRO A 256 21.28 -4.48 -14.61
C PRO A 256 21.64 -2.98 -14.61
N GLY A 257 21.65 -2.40 -13.42
CA GLY A 257 22.08 -1.02 -13.19
C GLY A 257 23.50 -0.90 -12.65
N ASN A 258 23.83 0.27 -12.12
CA ASN A 258 25.13 0.60 -11.52
C ASN A 258 26.33 0.32 -12.44
N ILE A 259 26.16 0.59 -13.74
CA ILE A 259 27.23 0.45 -14.72
C ILE A 259 28.23 1.60 -14.54
N VAL A 260 29.50 1.26 -14.32
CA VAL A 260 30.58 2.23 -14.12
C VAL A 260 30.62 3.24 -15.28
N GLY A 261 30.60 4.53 -14.93
CA GLY A 261 30.64 5.63 -15.88
C GLY A 261 29.29 6.02 -16.49
N GLN A 262 28.20 5.33 -16.13
CA GLN A 262 26.84 5.74 -16.51
C GLN A 262 26.12 6.38 -15.33
N HIS A 263 25.21 7.31 -15.63
CA HIS A 263 24.36 7.94 -14.62
C HIS A 263 23.07 7.13 -14.43
N PRO A 264 22.56 7.02 -13.19
CA PRO A 264 21.27 6.39 -12.92
C PRO A 264 20.08 7.08 -13.58
N TYR A 265 20.07 8.42 -13.68
CA TYR A 265 18.94 9.19 -14.21
C TYR A 265 19.30 10.50 -14.89
#